data_AF-A0A736ICZ2-F1
#
_entry.id   AF-A0A736ICZ2-F1
#
_cell.length_a   1.000
_cell.length_b   1.000
_cell.length_c   1.000
_cell.angle_alpha   90.00
_cell.angle_beta   90.00
_cell.angle_gamma   90.00
#
_symmetry.space_group_name_H-M   'P 1'
#
loop_
_entity.id
_entity.type
_entity.pdbx_description
1 polymer ?
#
loop_
_entity_poly.entity_id
_entity_poly.type
_entity_poly.pdbx_seq_one_letter_code
_entity_poly.pdbx_strand_id
1 'polypeptide(L)'
;MSGGKLPEGWATSTINEMCNLNPKLKLDDDLDVGFMPMAGVPTTYLGKCNFETKKWSEVKKGFTQFQNDDVIFAKITPCFENGKAVVIKEFPNGYGAGSTEYYVLRSINGLINPHWLFALVKTKDFLTNGALNMSGSVGHKRVTKE
;
A
#
# COMPACT_ATOMS: atom_id res chain seq x y z
N MET A 1 13.88 22.26 -7.98
CA MET A 1 14.06 21.70 -9.34
C MET A 1 13.29 22.57 -10.30
N SER A 2 13.94 23.05 -11.36
CA SER A 2 13.30 23.79 -12.45
C SER A 2 12.36 22.86 -13.20
N GLY A 3 11.07 22.90 -12.84
CA GLY A 3 10.02 22.13 -13.48
C GLY A 3 9.93 22.52 -14.94
N GLY A 4 10.41 21.65 -15.83
CA GLY A 4 10.12 21.77 -17.25
C GLY A 4 8.60 21.85 -17.46
N LYS A 5 8.18 22.51 -18.54
CA LYS A 5 6.76 22.58 -18.90
C LYS A 5 6.19 21.15 -18.96
N LEU A 6 5.19 20.86 -18.14
CA LEU A 6 4.51 19.58 -18.17
C LEU A 6 3.86 19.36 -19.55
N PRO A 7 3.71 18.11 -20.01
CA PRO A 7 2.95 17.82 -21.21
C PRO A 7 1.52 18.35 -21.11
N GLU A 8 0.89 18.63 -22.24
CA GLU A 8 -0.49 19.09 -22.27
C GLU A 8 -1.43 18.08 -21.58
N GLY A 9 -2.35 18.58 -20.75
CA GLY A 9 -3.27 17.77 -19.94
C GLY A 9 -2.70 17.24 -18.62
N TRP A 10 -1.42 17.46 -18.32
CA TRP A 10 -0.84 17.06 -17.04
C TRP A 10 -0.94 18.17 -15.99
N ALA A 11 -1.14 17.77 -14.74
CA ALA A 11 -1.11 18.64 -13.58
C ALA A 11 -0.19 18.05 -12.51
N THR A 12 0.42 18.92 -11.69
CA THR A 12 1.11 18.51 -10.48
C THR A 12 0.09 18.24 -9.38
N SER A 13 0.31 17.16 -8.63
CA SER A 13 -0.46 16.86 -7.42
C SER A 13 0.38 16.05 -6.44
N THR A 14 -0.09 15.90 -5.21
CA THR A 14 0.51 15.06 -4.17
C THR A 14 -0.28 13.76 -3.98
N ILE A 15 0.35 12.75 -3.36
CA ILE A 15 -0.34 11.50 -3.03
C ILE A 15 -1.56 11.76 -2.13
N ASN A 16 -1.48 12.69 -1.17
CA ASN A 16 -2.58 13.01 -0.26
C ASN A 16 -3.77 13.70 -0.94
N GLU A 17 -3.56 14.42 -2.05
CA GLU A 17 -4.66 15.01 -2.82
C GLU A 17 -5.41 13.97 -3.65
N MET A 18 -4.72 12.89 -4.05
CA MET A 18 -5.25 11.87 -4.96
C MET A 18 -5.72 10.61 -4.25
N CYS A 19 -5.24 10.36 -3.02
CA CYS A 19 -5.45 9.11 -2.30
C CYS A 19 -5.80 9.32 -0.82
N ASN A 20 -6.67 8.46 -0.31
CA ASN A 20 -6.84 8.26 1.12
C ASN A 20 -5.75 7.32 1.65
N LEU A 21 -5.06 7.74 2.72
CA LEU A 21 -4.05 6.92 3.41
C LEU A 21 -4.69 6.09 4.52
N ASN A 22 -4.53 4.77 4.45
CA ASN A 22 -5.06 3.78 5.42
C ASN A 22 -6.56 3.96 5.74
N PRO A 23 -7.44 4.02 4.72
CA PRO A 23 -8.88 4.11 4.95
C PRO A 23 -9.39 2.91 5.78
N LYS A 24 -10.34 3.18 6.66
CA LYS A 24 -10.98 2.12 7.47
C LYS A 24 -12.12 1.47 6.70
N LEU A 25 -12.34 0.20 6.98
CA LEU A 25 -13.44 -0.59 6.46
C LEU A 25 -14.42 -0.94 7.60
N LYS A 26 -15.71 -0.96 7.26
CA LYS A 26 -16.78 -1.45 8.13
C LYS A 26 -17.53 -2.53 7.35
N LEU A 27 -17.29 -3.78 7.73
CA LEU A 27 -17.80 -4.98 7.06
C LEU A 27 -18.53 -5.86 8.09
N ASP A 28 -19.29 -6.83 7.59
CA ASP A 28 -19.91 -7.88 8.41
C ASP A 28 -18.84 -8.78 9.05
N ASP A 29 -19.06 -9.20 10.30
CA ASP A 29 -18.11 -9.98 11.10
C ASP A 29 -17.88 -11.39 10.55
N ASP A 30 -18.89 -11.97 9.89
CA ASP A 30 -18.85 -13.31 9.31
C ASP A 30 -18.40 -13.33 7.84
N LEU A 31 -18.08 -12.16 7.28
CA LEU A 31 -17.58 -12.03 5.91
C LEU A 31 -16.19 -12.66 5.78
N ASP A 32 -16.01 -13.51 4.78
CA ASP A 32 -14.68 -14.03 4.42
C ASP A 32 -13.85 -12.94 3.73
N VAL A 33 -12.63 -12.74 4.21
CA VAL A 33 -11.67 -11.76 3.68
C VAL A 33 -10.29 -12.41 3.54
N GLY A 34 -9.41 -11.81 2.74
CA GLY A 34 -8.02 -12.26 2.65
C GLY A 34 -7.14 -11.67 3.75
N PHE A 35 -6.41 -12.51 4.46
CA PHE A 35 -5.36 -12.13 5.39
C PHE A 35 -3.98 -12.28 4.75
N MET A 36 -3.29 -11.15 4.51
CA MET A 36 -1.98 -11.13 3.85
C MET A 36 -0.86 -10.75 4.83
N PRO A 37 -0.08 -11.73 5.35
CA PRO A 37 1.10 -11.44 6.15
C PRO A 37 2.22 -10.82 5.29
N MET A 38 3.25 -10.25 5.92
CA MET A 38 4.35 -9.56 5.20
C MET A 38 5.07 -10.48 4.20
N ALA A 39 5.15 -11.78 4.49
CA ALA A 39 5.71 -12.79 3.59
C ALA A 39 4.88 -12.93 2.29
N GLY A 40 3.59 -12.65 2.35
CA GLY A 40 2.67 -12.72 1.21
C GLY A 40 2.73 -11.54 0.24
N VAL A 41 3.50 -10.49 0.56
CA VAL A 41 3.67 -9.33 -0.32
C VAL A 41 4.87 -9.54 -1.26
N PRO A 42 4.71 -9.45 -2.58
CA PRO A 42 5.81 -9.61 -3.53
C PRO A 42 6.76 -8.41 -3.55
N THR A 43 8.01 -8.66 -3.96
CA THR A 43 9.01 -7.62 -4.23
C THR A 43 9.02 -7.21 -5.71
N THR A 44 8.65 -8.11 -6.62
CA THR A 44 8.61 -7.85 -8.07
C THR A 44 7.30 -7.19 -8.51
N TYR A 45 7.31 -6.55 -9.69
CA TYR A 45 6.13 -5.86 -10.23
C TYR A 45 4.99 -6.84 -10.62
N LEU A 46 5.35 -8.01 -11.15
CA LEU A 46 4.40 -9.06 -11.56
C LEU A 46 4.27 -10.19 -10.52
N GLY A 47 4.79 -9.98 -9.31
CA GLY A 47 4.71 -10.98 -8.26
C GLY A 47 3.28 -11.18 -7.79
N LYS A 48 2.94 -12.42 -7.43
CA LYS A 48 1.62 -12.77 -6.90
C LYS A 48 1.58 -12.58 -5.39
N CYS A 49 0.43 -12.13 -4.89
CA CYS A 49 0.13 -12.16 -3.48
C CYS A 49 -0.03 -13.60 -2.99
N ASN A 50 0.33 -13.84 -1.73
CA ASN A 50 -0.11 -15.02 -0.99
C ASN A 50 -0.88 -14.58 0.25
N PHE A 51 -2.04 -15.16 0.48
CA PHE A 51 -2.92 -14.82 1.60
C PHE A 51 -3.72 -16.05 2.03
N GLU A 52 -4.26 -15.97 3.24
CA GLU A 52 -5.17 -16.97 3.80
C GLU A 52 -6.58 -16.38 3.86
N THR A 53 -7.61 -17.19 3.73
CA THR A 53 -8.98 -16.73 4.00
C THR A 53 -9.25 -16.74 5.50
N LYS A 54 -9.79 -15.64 6.04
CA LYS A 54 -10.22 -15.51 7.44
C LYS A 54 -11.55 -14.80 7.53
N LYS A 55 -12.25 -14.93 8.66
CA LYS A 55 -13.41 -14.11 8.97
C LYS A 55 -12.97 -12.68 9.31
N TRP A 56 -13.77 -11.71 8.89
CA TRP A 56 -13.49 -10.30 9.20
C TRP A 56 -13.37 -10.06 10.70
N SER A 57 -14.21 -10.71 11.52
CA SER A 57 -14.16 -10.64 12.98
C SER A 57 -12.78 -10.97 13.59
N GLU A 58 -12.01 -11.87 12.95
CA GLU A 58 -10.67 -12.29 13.38
C GLU A 58 -9.60 -11.23 13.07
N VAL A 59 -9.82 -10.42 12.03
CA VAL A 59 -8.78 -9.54 11.47
C VAL A 59 -9.15 -8.05 11.44
N LYS A 60 -10.36 -7.68 11.85
CA LYS A 60 -10.85 -6.29 11.87
C LYS A 60 -10.08 -5.39 12.85
N LYS A 61 -9.44 -5.97 13.88
CA LYS A 61 -8.64 -5.26 14.89
C LYS A 61 -7.20 -5.73 14.86
N GLY A 62 -6.25 -4.82 15.14
CA GLY A 62 -4.82 -5.15 15.22
C GLY A 62 -4.12 -5.33 13.87
N PHE A 63 -4.80 -5.08 12.75
CA PHE A 63 -4.28 -5.25 11.40
C PHE A 63 -4.61 -4.04 10.52
N THR A 64 -3.82 -3.88 9.45
CA THR A 64 -4.10 -2.88 8.42
C THR A 64 -5.14 -3.42 7.47
N GLN A 65 -6.17 -2.64 7.19
CA GLN A 65 -7.34 -3.02 6.39
C GLN A 65 -7.20 -2.45 4.97
N PHE A 66 -7.66 -3.19 3.98
CA PHE A 66 -7.56 -2.81 2.57
C PHE A 66 -8.62 -3.54 1.73
N GLN A 67 -8.83 -3.09 0.51
CA GLN A 67 -9.76 -3.68 -0.44
C GLN A 67 -9.14 -3.77 -1.84
N ASN A 68 -9.82 -4.44 -2.76
CA ASN A 68 -9.42 -4.45 -4.17
C ASN A 68 -9.19 -3.02 -4.70
N ASP A 69 -8.22 -2.89 -5.59
CA ASP A 69 -7.74 -1.63 -6.18
C ASP A 69 -6.99 -0.69 -5.21
N ASP A 70 -6.80 -1.08 -3.96
CA ASP A 70 -5.82 -0.41 -3.09
C ASP A 70 -4.38 -0.77 -3.51
N VAL A 71 -3.47 0.20 -3.41
CA VAL A 71 -2.02 -0.05 -3.47
C VAL A 71 -1.49 -0.18 -2.06
N ILE A 72 -0.83 -1.30 -1.77
CA ILE A 72 -0.19 -1.56 -0.47
C ILE A 72 1.30 -1.59 -0.63
N PHE A 73 2.02 -1.04 0.34
CA PHE A 73 3.47 -1.22 0.47
C PHE A 73 3.89 -1.32 1.94
N ALA A 74 4.98 -2.05 2.19
CA ALA A 74 5.57 -2.16 3.51
C ALA A 74 6.16 -0.81 3.94
N LYS A 75 6.10 -0.45 5.23
CA LYS A 75 6.71 0.79 5.74
C LYS A 75 7.92 0.57 6.63
N ILE A 76 8.28 -0.68 6.95
CA ILE A 76 9.37 -1.04 7.86
C ILE A 76 10.57 -1.65 7.11
N THR A 77 11.78 -1.43 7.61
CA THR A 77 13.02 -2.09 7.14
C THR A 77 12.99 -3.59 7.49
N PRO A 78 13.54 -4.48 6.64
CA PRO A 78 14.05 -4.24 5.28
C PRO A 78 12.96 -4.31 4.20
N CYS A 79 11.70 -4.51 4.59
CA CYS A 79 10.61 -4.80 3.64
C CYS A 79 10.32 -3.63 2.70
N PHE A 80 10.34 -2.39 3.21
CA PHE A 80 10.21 -1.19 2.39
C PHE A 80 11.36 -1.07 1.39
N GLU A 81 12.60 -1.19 1.86
CA GLU A 81 13.82 -1.10 1.05
C GLU A 81 13.86 -2.18 -0.05
N ASN A 82 13.36 -3.38 0.24
CA ASN A 82 13.18 -4.47 -0.72
C ASN A 82 12.01 -4.25 -1.70
N GLY A 83 11.30 -3.12 -1.59
CA GLY A 83 10.20 -2.75 -2.45
C GLY A 83 8.98 -3.65 -2.31
N LYS A 84 8.70 -4.23 -1.13
CA LYS A 84 7.48 -5.03 -0.92
C LYS A 84 6.24 -4.15 -1.10
N ALA A 85 5.54 -4.35 -2.20
CA ALA A 85 4.36 -3.59 -2.57
C ALA A 85 3.52 -4.36 -3.60
N VAL A 86 2.22 -4.10 -3.65
CA VAL A 86 1.28 -4.75 -4.57
C VAL A 86 -0.02 -3.95 -4.76
N VAL A 87 -0.71 -4.16 -5.88
CA VAL A 87 -2.11 -3.76 -6.07
C VAL A 87 -3.00 -4.92 -5.64
N ILE A 88 -3.96 -4.67 -4.74
CA ILE A 88 -4.86 -5.71 -4.26
C ILE A 88 -5.88 -6.05 -5.35
N LYS A 89 -5.95 -7.33 -5.69
CA LYS A 89 -6.91 -7.88 -6.65
C LYS A 89 -7.33 -9.27 -6.22
N GLU A 90 -8.58 -9.61 -6.50
CA GLU A 90 -9.13 -10.96 -6.34
C GLU A 90 -9.07 -11.51 -4.90
N PHE A 91 -9.11 -10.63 -3.89
CA PHE A 91 -9.27 -11.05 -2.51
C PHE A 91 -10.71 -11.55 -2.25
N PRO A 92 -10.93 -12.49 -1.30
CA PRO A 92 -12.27 -12.94 -0.92
C PRO A 92 -13.18 -11.76 -0.59
N ASN A 93 -14.35 -11.73 -1.24
CA ASN A 93 -15.32 -10.62 -1.18
C ASN A 93 -14.74 -9.22 -1.50
N GLY A 94 -13.55 -9.14 -2.08
CA GLY A 94 -12.85 -7.91 -2.41
C GLY A 94 -12.18 -7.20 -1.24
N TYR A 95 -12.07 -7.84 -0.07
CA TYR A 95 -11.54 -7.21 1.14
C TYR A 95 -10.40 -8.01 1.76
N GLY A 96 -9.53 -7.31 2.47
CA GLY A 96 -8.47 -7.95 3.21
C GLY A 96 -7.93 -7.16 4.39
N ALA A 97 -7.12 -7.86 5.16
CA ALA A 97 -6.36 -7.31 6.27
C ALA A 97 -4.95 -7.91 6.30
N GLY A 98 -4.01 -7.27 6.98
CA GLY A 98 -2.65 -7.78 7.09
C GLY A 98 -1.79 -6.98 8.04
N SER A 99 -0.47 -7.11 7.91
CA SER A 99 0.50 -6.50 8.82
C SER A 99 0.17 -5.03 9.15
N THR A 100 0.34 -4.64 10.41
CA THR A 100 0.31 -3.23 10.86
C THR A 100 1.40 -2.39 10.21
N GLU A 101 2.42 -3.05 9.63
CA GLU A 101 3.56 -2.44 8.95
C GLU A 101 3.31 -2.15 7.47
N TYR A 102 2.05 -1.97 7.09
CA TYR A 102 1.64 -1.53 5.77
C TYR A 102 1.26 -0.04 5.76
N TYR A 103 1.43 0.56 4.59
CA TYR A 103 0.64 1.68 4.11
C TYR A 103 -0.32 1.21 3.03
N VAL A 104 -1.53 1.78 3.03
CA VAL A 104 -2.57 1.54 2.03
C VAL A 104 -2.91 2.87 1.38
N LEU A 105 -2.78 2.94 0.06
CA LEU A 105 -3.20 4.08 -0.74
C LEU A 105 -4.44 3.69 -1.53
N ARG A 106 -5.56 4.36 -1.24
CA ARG A 106 -6.81 4.20 -1.96
C ARG A 106 -7.09 5.42 -2.81
N SER A 107 -7.23 5.24 -4.12
CA SER A 107 -7.62 6.34 -5.02
C SER A 107 -8.94 6.97 -4.57
N ILE A 108 -8.98 8.30 -4.45
CA ILE A 108 -10.21 9.03 -4.18
C ILE A 108 -11.04 9.00 -5.45
N ASN A 109 -12.22 8.37 -5.41
CA ASN A 109 -13.17 8.32 -6.54
C ASN A 109 -12.56 7.92 -7.89
N GLY A 110 -11.49 7.11 -7.89
CA GLY A 110 -10.80 6.71 -9.12
C GLY A 110 -10.02 7.83 -9.81
N LEU A 111 -9.70 8.94 -9.12
CA LEU A 111 -8.90 10.05 -9.64
C LEU A 111 -7.53 9.63 -10.17
N ILE A 112 -7.01 8.49 -9.72
CA ILE A 112 -5.73 7.95 -10.15
C ILE A 112 -5.81 6.44 -10.35
N ASN A 113 -5.22 5.95 -11.43
CA ASN A 113 -5.16 4.53 -11.71
C ASN A 113 -4.24 3.82 -10.66
N PRO A 114 -4.72 2.77 -9.96
CA PRO A 114 -3.92 2.05 -8.96
C PRO A 114 -2.61 1.48 -9.51
N HIS A 115 -2.58 1.04 -10.77
CA HIS A 115 -1.37 0.50 -11.39
C HIS A 115 -0.33 1.59 -11.69
N TRP A 116 -0.78 2.82 -11.98
CA TRP A 116 0.12 3.96 -12.10
C TRP A 116 0.72 4.31 -10.73
N LEU A 117 -0.12 4.37 -9.70
CA LEU A 117 0.33 4.62 -8.33
C LEU A 117 1.26 3.52 -7.81
N PHE A 118 1.00 2.26 -8.17
CA PHE A 118 1.88 1.14 -7.90
C PHE A 118 3.24 1.27 -8.59
N ALA A 119 3.25 1.72 -9.85
CA ALA A 119 4.50 2.01 -10.55
C ALA A 119 5.29 3.11 -9.84
N LEU A 120 4.62 4.17 -9.37
CA LEU A 120 5.25 5.26 -8.60
C LEU A 120 5.95 4.73 -7.33
N VAL A 121 5.25 3.94 -6.49
CA VAL A 121 5.84 3.43 -5.23
C VAL A 121 6.94 2.38 -5.46
N LYS A 122 7.03 1.80 -6.66
CA LYS A 122 8.11 0.90 -7.07
C LYS A 122 9.32 1.64 -7.67
N THR A 123 9.23 2.94 -7.91
CA THR A 123 10.37 3.69 -8.47
C THR A 123 11.56 3.72 -7.50
N LYS A 124 12.77 3.72 -8.06
CA LYS A 124 14.01 3.85 -7.27
C LYS A 124 13.99 5.14 -6.45
N ASP A 125 13.49 6.23 -7.01
CA ASP A 125 13.44 7.52 -6.34
C ASP A 125 12.52 7.48 -5.12
N PHE A 126 11.34 6.88 -5.24
CA PHE A 126 10.43 6.71 -4.09
C PHE A 126 11.07 5.87 -2.98
N LEU A 127 11.66 4.72 -3.34
CA LEU A 127 12.30 3.83 -2.37
C LEU A 127 13.53 4.47 -1.73
N THR A 128 14.35 5.16 -2.51
CA THR A 128 15.57 5.84 -2.01
C THR A 128 15.20 6.97 -1.06
N ASN A 129 14.29 7.85 -1.48
CA ASN A 129 13.84 8.97 -0.65
C ASN A 129 13.13 8.47 0.62
N GLY A 130 12.28 7.45 0.51
CA GLY A 130 11.63 6.86 1.66
C GLY A 130 12.65 6.28 2.65
N ALA A 131 13.67 5.55 2.17
CA ALA A 131 14.69 4.93 3.00
C ALA A 131 15.53 5.96 3.77
N LEU A 132 15.86 7.08 3.12
CA LEU A 132 16.58 8.20 3.72
C LEU A 132 15.78 8.90 4.83
N ASN A 133 14.46 8.93 4.72
CA ASN A 133 13.57 9.58 5.69
C ASN A 133 13.00 8.61 6.74
N MET A 134 13.48 7.35 6.79
CA MET A 134 12.99 6.41 7.81
C MET A 134 13.52 6.76 9.20
N SER A 135 12.63 6.73 10.19
CA SER A 135 12.95 7.00 11.60
C SER A 135 12.89 5.73 12.46
N GLY A 136 13.62 5.71 13.57
CA GLY A 136 13.68 4.57 14.50
C GLY A 136 15.09 4.03 14.73
N SER A 137 15.18 2.93 15.48
CA SER A 137 16.45 2.28 15.82
C SER A 137 16.99 1.42 14.66
N VAL A 138 18.29 1.11 14.70
CA VAL A 138 18.96 0.27 13.69
C VAL A 138 18.23 -1.07 13.56
N GLY A 139 17.84 -1.43 12.33
CA GLY A 139 17.09 -2.65 12.01
C GLY A 139 15.57 -2.55 12.15
N HIS A 140 15.03 -1.51 12.79
CA HIS A 140 13.59 -1.30 13.00
C HIS A 140 13.14 0.11 12.64
N LYS A 141 13.64 0.63 11.51
CA LYS A 141 13.23 1.92 10.98
C LYS A 141 11.90 1.84 10.25
N ARG A 142 11.15 2.95 10.22
CA ARG A 142 9.87 3.08 9.51
C ARG A 142 9.82 4.35 8.67
N VAL A 143 9.18 4.24 7.51
CA VAL A 143 8.75 5.41 6.72
C VAL A 143 7.63 6.11 7.50
N THR A 144 7.81 7.40 7.76
CA THR A 144 6.84 8.25 8.45
C THR A 144 5.63 8.55 7.56
N LYS A 145 4.55 9.05 8.16
CA LYS A 145 3.34 9.46 7.40
C LYS A 145 3.46 10.86 6.80
N GLU A 146 4.36 11.67 7.37
CA GLU A 146 4.67 13.03 6.98
C GLU A 146 5.48 13.09 5.70
#